data_AF-A0A7S0D2S6-F1
#
_entry.id   AF-A0A7S0D2S6-F1
#
_cell.length_a   1.000
_cell.length_b   1.000
_cell.length_c   1.000
_cell.angle_alpha   90.00
_cell.angle_beta   90.00
_cell.angle_gamma   90.00
#
_symmetry.space_group_name_H-M   'P 1'
#
loop_
_entity.id
_entity.type
_entity.pdbx_description
1 polymer ?
#
loop_
_entity_poly.entity_id
_entity_poly.type
_entity_poly.pdbx_seq_one_letter_code
_entity_poly.pdbx_strand_id
1 'polypeptide(L)'
;LGTRDIRGFLLKDALPKVIPLLVIRNSRAALNCCTQLCDMEMETLVTEYLHQILSHVLTVDESERKQALCLVSDLTGRSTSLRHLISCCIPDLVNELVWKFSDPTQVESTDKALVRVMDMYLPSTSTANGGVRGKATGKSTRNSMDKSMAKAIANTVGTGDVKSKMGDFLADHFLHTFDFVIQTIDQVVRRSSGSGLGKDLVGFRKDDAEKALRCLRHLIVRVGKRLNRFIHKVMAALKIFLQVEEIRVTICEIWYDFLMELEASDVGPCLGQIVITLLPFLEHAKSRPSILRILRMLIIDRKIDLGDYFKDIPLISDKDSELSKIMTIANSHHQGNDFQNTLRQNLRLLTNESANVRLKAVSLITATIQQNRAAYVALVGETEGEGIGTGGSGILSKLLQSLLSHCNDPAQKVRLACCECLGELGALDPASQSISLTTQKTRFDKDDKLARFLITNKLIKSLRAAQHNRIVNKILYAIQELLKFCGCTGDSARDHQRWKDGEISKHTIDQDRWQAIQSWDRFPENIRTLIEPCLNSSYEPQVALPTVPDNDGNPKPPRLNKASNGQSGVSEKKGGSRTEGAAVDAGSDTVGGHTDGGDATGRGGLG
;
A
#
# COMPACT_ATOMS: atom_id res chain seq x y z
N LEU A 1 5.69 -43.37 -17.18
CA LEU A 1 6.31 -42.29 -17.98
C LEU A 1 5.48 -42.12 -19.25
N GLY A 2 4.62 -41.10 -19.32
CA GLY A 2 3.72 -40.93 -20.49
C GLY A 2 2.71 -39.79 -20.41
N THR A 3 2.51 -39.15 -19.26
CA THR A 3 1.58 -38.02 -19.13
C THR A 3 2.35 -36.72 -18.92
N ARG A 4 2.17 -35.75 -19.82
CA ARG A 4 2.76 -34.40 -19.74
C ARG A 4 2.46 -33.68 -18.41
N ASP A 5 1.39 -34.08 -17.72
CA ASP A 5 1.00 -33.56 -16.40
C ASP A 5 2.00 -33.88 -15.28
N ILE A 6 2.64 -35.06 -15.28
CA ILE A 6 3.58 -35.43 -14.21
C ILE A 6 4.86 -34.58 -14.31
N ARG A 7 5.31 -34.26 -15.53
CA ARG A 7 6.50 -33.41 -15.72
C ARG A 7 6.21 -31.98 -15.23
N GLY A 8 5.00 -31.47 -15.50
CA GLY A 8 4.54 -30.17 -14.99
C GLY A 8 4.44 -30.12 -13.46
N PHE A 9 3.88 -31.17 -12.84
CA PHE A 9 3.81 -31.31 -11.38
C PHE A 9 5.19 -31.46 -10.73
N LEU A 10 6.09 -32.26 -11.33
CA LEU A 10 7.46 -32.42 -10.84
C LEU A 10 8.25 -31.11 -10.92
N LEU A 11 8.14 -30.37 -12.03
CA LEU A 11 8.82 -29.08 -12.24
C LEU A 11 8.30 -27.96 -11.35
N LYS A 12 6.99 -27.91 -11.07
CA LYS A 12 6.37 -26.84 -10.30
C LYS A 12 6.28 -27.08 -8.80
N ASP A 13 6.01 -28.32 -8.36
CA ASP A 13 5.65 -28.58 -6.96
C ASP A 13 6.68 -29.44 -6.21
N ALA A 14 7.38 -30.35 -6.90
CA ALA A 14 8.30 -31.30 -6.27
C ALA A 14 9.76 -30.82 -6.28
N LEU A 15 10.27 -30.39 -7.44
CA LEU A 15 11.68 -29.98 -7.59
C LEU A 15 12.07 -28.80 -6.70
N PRO A 16 11.21 -27.77 -6.51
CA PRO A 16 11.50 -26.68 -5.56
C PRO A 16 11.78 -27.11 -4.12
N LYS A 17 11.19 -28.24 -3.69
CA LYS A 17 11.36 -28.77 -2.32
C LYS A 17 12.46 -29.83 -2.24
N VAL A 18 12.67 -30.57 -3.33
CA VAL A 18 13.61 -31.69 -3.38
C VAL A 18 15.04 -31.23 -3.66
N ILE A 19 15.25 -30.30 -4.61
CA ILE A 19 16.58 -29.82 -4.98
C ILE A 19 17.34 -29.23 -3.77
N PRO A 20 16.73 -28.36 -2.93
CA PRO A 20 17.44 -27.81 -1.78
C PRO A 20 17.87 -28.89 -0.77
N LEU A 21 17.05 -29.91 -0.55
CA LEU A 21 17.37 -31.03 0.35
C LEU A 21 18.48 -31.93 -0.20
N LEU A 22 18.53 -32.14 -1.51
CA LEU A 22 19.60 -32.90 -2.18
C LEU A 22 20.95 -32.16 -2.11
N VAL A 23 20.92 -30.83 -2.20
CA VAL A 23 22.10 -29.97 -2.03
C VAL A 23 22.61 -30.04 -0.58
N ILE A 24 21.73 -29.94 0.41
CA ILE A 24 22.09 -30.07 1.83
C ILE A 24 22.71 -31.44 2.12
N ARG A 25 22.13 -32.52 1.57
CA ARG A 25 22.63 -33.90 1.73
C ARG A 25 23.83 -34.24 0.84
N ASN A 26 24.36 -33.30 0.06
CA ASN A 26 25.52 -33.48 -0.83
C ASN A 26 25.38 -34.68 -1.80
N SER A 27 24.17 -34.94 -2.31
CA SER A 27 23.92 -36.10 -3.18
C SER A 27 24.04 -35.73 -4.67
N ARG A 28 25.28 -35.73 -5.19
CA ARG A 28 25.58 -35.42 -6.59
C ARG A 28 24.92 -36.38 -7.59
N ALA A 29 24.80 -37.66 -7.22
CA ALA A 29 24.15 -38.67 -8.06
C ALA A 29 22.65 -38.38 -8.26
N ALA A 30 21.95 -37.95 -7.21
CA ALA A 30 20.53 -37.60 -7.30
C ALA A 30 20.32 -36.29 -8.09
N LEU A 31 21.22 -35.30 -7.93
CA LEU A 31 21.19 -34.07 -8.74
C LEU A 31 21.41 -34.37 -10.24
N ASN A 32 22.32 -35.29 -10.58
CA ASN A 32 22.48 -35.75 -11.97
C ASN A 32 21.20 -36.38 -12.53
N CYS A 33 20.49 -37.20 -11.74
CA CYS A 33 19.20 -37.72 -12.15
C CYS A 33 18.16 -36.61 -12.37
N CYS A 34 18.14 -35.57 -11.52
CA CYS A 34 17.26 -34.41 -11.72
C CYS A 34 17.60 -33.64 -13.01
N THR A 35 18.88 -33.45 -13.34
CA THR A 35 19.29 -32.80 -14.60
C THR A 35 18.84 -33.58 -15.83
N GLN A 36 18.92 -34.92 -15.79
CA GLN A 36 18.44 -35.80 -16.86
C GLN A 36 16.90 -35.77 -17.00
N LEU A 37 16.16 -35.62 -15.90
CA LEU A 37 14.70 -35.50 -15.92
C LEU A 37 14.22 -34.13 -16.47
N CYS A 38 14.97 -33.06 -16.18
CA CYS A 38 14.64 -31.70 -16.59
C CYS A 38 15.17 -31.33 -17.98
N ASP A 39 16.12 -32.10 -18.51
CA ASP A 39 16.83 -31.79 -19.77
C ASP A 39 17.55 -30.43 -19.70
N MET A 40 18.27 -30.23 -18.59
CA MET A 40 18.98 -28.99 -18.27
C MET A 40 20.40 -29.30 -17.80
N GLU A 41 21.33 -28.39 -18.09
CA GLU A 41 22.68 -28.47 -17.51
C GLU A 41 22.63 -28.20 -16.00
N MET A 42 23.56 -28.81 -15.27
CA MET A 42 23.62 -28.72 -13.81
C MET A 42 23.77 -27.27 -13.31
N GLU A 43 24.54 -26.45 -14.03
CA GLU A 43 24.70 -25.03 -13.73
C GLU A 43 23.38 -24.28 -13.89
N THR A 44 22.67 -24.49 -15.01
CA THR A 44 21.36 -23.87 -15.28
C THR A 44 20.32 -24.26 -14.23
N LEU A 45 20.27 -25.54 -13.86
CA LEU A 45 19.35 -26.04 -12.83
C LEU A 45 19.60 -25.38 -11.47
N VAL A 46 20.86 -25.27 -11.05
CA VAL A 46 21.22 -24.64 -9.77
C VAL A 46 20.97 -23.13 -9.80
N THR A 47 21.19 -22.46 -10.94
CA THR A 47 20.88 -21.03 -11.09
C THR A 47 19.38 -20.73 -11.08
N GLU A 48 18.54 -21.58 -11.71
CA GLU A 48 17.09 -21.37 -11.76
C GLU A 48 16.45 -21.54 -10.36
N TYR A 49 16.90 -22.54 -9.60
CA TYR A 49 16.40 -22.83 -8.26
C TYR A 49 17.26 -22.23 -7.14
N LEU A 50 18.15 -21.29 -7.45
CA LEU A 50 19.14 -20.73 -6.52
C LEU A 50 18.49 -20.15 -5.27
N HIS A 51 17.43 -19.35 -5.43
CA HIS A 51 16.71 -18.71 -4.32
C HIS A 51 16.10 -19.73 -3.35
N GLN A 52 15.56 -20.84 -3.85
CA GLN A 52 15.02 -21.94 -3.03
C GLN A 52 16.13 -22.73 -2.34
N ILE A 53 17.21 -23.04 -3.06
CA ILE A 53 18.39 -23.71 -2.50
C ILE A 53 18.96 -22.89 -1.35
N LEU A 54 19.23 -21.60 -1.60
CA LEU A 54 19.78 -20.69 -0.60
C LEU A 54 18.85 -20.53 0.60
N SER A 55 17.53 -20.43 0.38
CA SER A 55 16.56 -20.36 1.47
C SER A 55 16.72 -21.53 2.45
N HIS A 56 16.87 -22.77 1.97
CA HIS A 56 17.07 -23.95 2.82
C HIS A 56 18.48 -24.08 3.39
N VAL A 57 19.51 -23.80 2.61
CA VAL A 57 20.91 -23.87 3.07
C VAL A 57 21.18 -22.85 4.19
N LEU A 58 20.58 -21.67 4.11
CA LEU A 58 20.78 -20.61 5.10
C LEU A 58 20.03 -20.85 6.42
N THR A 59 19.01 -21.71 6.42
CA THR A 59 18.25 -22.10 7.64
C THR A 59 18.89 -23.25 8.42
N VAL A 60 19.87 -23.94 7.84
CA VAL A 60 20.51 -25.15 8.37
C VAL A 60 21.74 -24.84 9.26
N ASP A 61 22.11 -25.81 10.10
CA ASP A 61 23.27 -25.78 11.01
C ASP A 61 24.60 -25.45 10.32
N GLU A 62 25.55 -24.93 11.09
CA GLU A 62 26.78 -24.33 10.54
C GLU A 62 27.67 -25.31 9.75
N SER A 63 27.74 -26.57 10.16
CA SER A 63 28.52 -27.61 9.47
C SER A 63 27.94 -27.96 8.11
N GLU A 64 26.65 -28.28 8.06
CA GLU A 64 25.91 -28.63 6.85
C GLU A 64 25.81 -27.43 5.90
N ARG A 65 25.64 -26.21 6.42
CA ARG A 65 25.64 -24.98 5.63
C ARG A 65 26.96 -24.75 4.90
N LYS A 66 28.11 -24.90 5.58
CA LYS A 66 29.43 -24.73 4.94
C LYS A 66 29.64 -25.74 3.81
N GLN A 67 29.24 -27.00 4.04
CA GLN A 67 29.34 -28.05 3.03
C GLN A 67 28.44 -27.77 1.82
N ALA A 68 27.19 -27.35 2.06
CA ALA A 68 26.24 -27.03 1.02
C ALA A 68 26.64 -25.77 0.22
N LEU A 69 27.18 -24.73 0.86
CA LEU A 69 27.68 -23.54 0.16
C LEU A 69 28.93 -23.83 -0.68
N CYS A 70 29.82 -24.71 -0.21
CA CYS A 70 30.94 -25.21 -1.01
C CYS A 70 30.44 -25.97 -2.23
N LEU A 71 29.43 -26.85 -2.06
CA LEU A 71 28.81 -27.55 -3.18
C LEU A 71 28.18 -26.57 -4.18
N VAL A 72 27.40 -25.59 -3.72
CA VAL A 72 26.80 -24.58 -4.60
C VAL A 72 27.88 -23.80 -5.36
N SER A 73 28.99 -23.43 -4.72
CA SER A 73 30.12 -22.78 -5.40
C SER A 73 30.83 -23.70 -6.39
N ASP A 74 30.89 -25.01 -6.14
CA ASP A 74 31.47 -25.97 -7.08
C ASP A 74 30.57 -26.17 -8.30
N LEU A 75 29.25 -26.11 -8.11
CA LEU A 75 28.23 -26.35 -9.14
C LEU A 75 27.90 -25.13 -10.02
N THR A 76 28.13 -23.91 -9.52
CA THR A 76 27.86 -22.64 -10.22
C THR A 76 29.07 -22.08 -10.97
N GLY A 77 30.18 -22.84 -11.01
CA GLY A 77 31.42 -22.40 -11.64
C GLY A 77 32.27 -21.51 -10.72
N ARG A 78 33.59 -21.72 -10.74
CA ARG A 78 34.56 -21.09 -9.82
C ARG A 78 34.73 -19.56 -9.99
N SER A 79 34.02 -18.90 -10.90
CA SER A 79 34.22 -17.47 -11.22
C SER A 79 33.20 -16.51 -10.61
N THR A 80 32.04 -16.98 -10.15
CA THR A 80 31.02 -16.10 -9.53
C THR A 80 31.14 -16.10 -8.02
N SER A 81 31.41 -14.93 -7.43
CA SER A 81 31.36 -14.77 -5.98
C SER A 81 29.95 -15.08 -5.46
N LEU A 82 29.85 -15.86 -4.38
CA LEU A 82 28.59 -16.14 -3.68
C LEU A 82 27.81 -14.85 -3.34
N ARG A 83 28.52 -13.75 -3.09
CA ARG A 83 27.91 -12.41 -2.88
C ARG A 83 27.17 -11.91 -4.13
N HIS A 84 27.74 -12.14 -5.32
CA HIS A 84 27.12 -11.75 -6.58
C HIS A 84 25.89 -12.61 -6.87
N LEU A 85 25.96 -13.92 -6.64
CA LEU A 85 24.84 -14.84 -6.77
C LEU A 85 23.66 -14.44 -5.85
N ILE A 86 23.94 -14.13 -4.58
CA ILE A 86 22.91 -13.63 -3.65
C ILE A 86 22.33 -12.30 -4.16
N SER A 87 23.17 -11.36 -4.60
CA SER A 87 22.72 -10.04 -5.08
C SER A 87 21.73 -10.12 -6.26
N CYS A 88 21.85 -11.16 -7.10
CA CYS A 88 20.98 -11.36 -8.24
C CYS A 88 19.60 -11.92 -7.88
N CYS A 89 19.43 -12.54 -6.71
CA CYS A 89 18.20 -13.25 -6.34
C CYS A 89 17.57 -12.76 -5.02
N ILE A 90 17.94 -11.58 -4.51
CA ILE A 90 17.48 -11.11 -3.19
C ILE A 90 15.96 -11.03 -3.08
N PRO A 91 15.22 -10.42 -4.02
CA PRO A 91 13.77 -10.29 -3.86
C PRO A 91 13.08 -11.65 -3.74
N ASP A 92 13.48 -12.62 -4.55
CA ASP A 92 12.92 -13.97 -4.56
C ASP A 92 13.39 -14.80 -3.36
N LEU A 93 14.65 -14.64 -2.94
CA LEU A 93 15.19 -15.28 -1.74
C LEU A 93 14.48 -14.77 -0.48
N VAL A 94 14.23 -13.46 -0.39
CA VAL A 94 13.48 -12.87 0.72
C VAL A 94 12.04 -13.38 0.71
N ASN A 95 11.38 -13.50 -0.44
CA ASN A 95 10.05 -14.10 -0.54
C ASN A 95 10.02 -15.52 0.03
N GLU A 96 10.96 -16.38 -0.38
CA GLU A 96 11.05 -17.77 0.09
C GLU A 96 11.39 -17.87 1.58
N LEU A 97 12.29 -17.02 2.08
CA LEU A 97 12.60 -16.96 3.51
C LEU A 97 11.38 -16.49 4.32
N VAL A 98 10.68 -15.45 3.85
CA VAL A 98 9.46 -14.96 4.52
C VAL A 98 8.34 -16.00 4.46
N TRP A 99 8.26 -16.80 3.39
CA TRP A 99 7.32 -17.90 3.29
C TRP A 99 7.56 -18.98 4.37
N LYS A 100 8.81 -19.15 4.83
CA LYS A 100 9.12 -20.08 5.94
C LYS A 100 8.57 -19.65 7.30
N PHE A 101 8.21 -18.38 7.48
CA PHE A 101 7.46 -17.95 8.67
C PHE A 101 6.07 -18.59 8.80
N SER A 102 5.60 -19.28 7.76
CA SER A 102 4.37 -20.07 7.85
C SER A 102 4.50 -21.22 8.86
N ASP A 103 5.71 -21.76 9.07
CA ASP A 103 5.98 -22.83 10.02
C ASP A 103 6.50 -22.26 11.35
N PRO A 104 5.77 -22.45 12.47
CA PRO A 104 6.16 -21.91 13.78
C PRO A 104 7.50 -22.49 14.29
N THR A 105 7.91 -23.67 13.83
CA THR A 105 9.19 -24.29 14.23
C THR A 105 10.40 -23.63 13.57
N GLN A 106 10.20 -22.97 12.43
CA GLN A 106 11.27 -22.39 11.61
C GLN A 106 11.43 -20.88 11.79
N VAL A 107 10.70 -20.25 12.71
CA VAL A 107 10.72 -18.78 12.86
C VAL A 107 12.12 -18.30 13.28
N GLU A 108 12.75 -18.94 14.27
CA GLU A 108 14.07 -18.55 14.78
C GLU A 108 15.19 -18.85 13.77
N SER A 109 15.11 -19.98 13.06
CA SER A 109 16.08 -20.34 12.01
C SER A 109 15.99 -19.38 10.83
N THR A 110 14.77 -18.96 10.47
CA THR A 110 14.51 -17.98 9.40
C THR A 110 15.04 -16.59 9.78
N ASP A 111 14.90 -16.16 11.03
CA ASP A 111 15.50 -14.90 11.50
C ASP A 111 17.01 -14.91 11.37
N LYS A 112 17.66 -15.99 11.82
CA LYS A 112 19.10 -16.18 11.68
C LYS A 112 19.50 -16.19 10.20
N ALA A 113 18.70 -16.79 9.32
CA ALA A 113 18.95 -16.79 7.88
C ALA A 113 18.87 -15.38 7.27
N LEU A 114 17.85 -14.59 7.63
CA LEU A 114 17.69 -13.22 7.14
C LEU A 114 18.84 -12.30 7.62
N VAL A 115 19.30 -12.44 8.87
CA VAL A 115 20.45 -11.68 9.39
C VAL A 115 21.69 -12.00 8.55
N ARG A 116 21.90 -13.28 8.19
CA ARG A 116 23.04 -13.69 7.35
C ARG A 116 22.95 -13.13 5.93
N VAL A 117 21.76 -13.11 5.32
CA VAL A 117 21.57 -12.48 4.00
C VAL A 117 21.91 -11.00 4.07
N MET A 118 21.44 -10.33 5.12
CA MET A 118 21.71 -8.92 5.37
C MET A 118 23.22 -8.64 5.53
N ASP A 119 23.94 -9.43 6.35
CA ASP A 119 25.40 -9.28 6.55
C ASP A 119 26.21 -9.56 5.28
N MET A 120 25.71 -10.44 4.40
CA MET A 120 26.35 -10.74 3.12
C MET A 120 26.10 -9.67 2.06
N TYR A 121 24.97 -8.96 2.15
CA TYR A 121 24.51 -7.98 1.18
C TYR A 121 24.91 -6.53 1.52
N LEU A 122 24.79 -6.12 2.79
CA LEU A 122 25.18 -4.79 3.24
C LEU A 122 26.69 -4.77 3.51
N PRO A 123 27.49 -3.97 2.79
CA PRO A 123 28.90 -3.81 3.14
C PRO A 123 28.98 -3.23 4.55
N SER A 124 29.73 -3.89 5.44
CA SER A 124 30.00 -3.37 6.78
C SER A 124 30.54 -1.95 6.65
N THR A 125 29.77 -0.94 7.04
CA THR A 125 30.25 0.43 7.15
C THR A 125 31.21 0.48 8.33
N SER A 126 32.45 0.07 8.09
CA SER A 126 33.57 0.48 8.91
C SER A 126 33.65 2.00 8.80
N THR A 127 33.37 2.66 9.90
CA THR A 127 33.80 4.02 10.19
C THR A 127 35.32 4.08 10.04
N ALA A 128 35.79 4.41 8.83
CA ALA A 128 37.17 4.76 8.58
C ALA A 128 37.40 6.21 9.04
N ASN A 129 37.67 6.38 10.33
CA ASN A 129 38.29 7.58 10.87
C ASN A 129 39.71 7.24 11.34
N GLY A 130 40.70 7.98 10.82
CA GLY A 130 42.07 8.03 11.36
C GLY A 130 43.10 7.25 10.55
N GLY A 131 43.82 7.95 9.68
CA GLY A 131 44.99 7.41 8.98
C GLY A 131 46.22 7.30 9.87
N VAL A 132 47.07 6.29 9.61
CA VAL A 132 48.53 6.42 9.71
C VAL A 132 49.16 5.59 8.58
N ARG A 133 50.01 6.26 7.82
CA ARG A 133 50.84 5.77 6.74
C ARG A 133 51.96 4.88 7.31
N GLY A 134 51.96 3.59 6.97
CA GLY A 134 53.03 2.64 7.32
C GLY A 134 53.30 1.67 6.17
N LYS A 135 54.49 1.77 5.57
CA LYS A 135 55.01 0.81 4.59
C LYS A 135 55.20 -0.56 5.23
N ALA A 136 54.71 -1.63 4.61
CA ALA A 136 55.26 -2.97 4.82
C ALA A 136 55.03 -3.85 3.58
N THR A 137 56.08 -4.59 3.26
CA THR A 137 56.34 -5.46 2.11
C THR A 137 55.50 -6.74 2.12
N GLY A 138 55.33 -7.33 0.93
CA GLY A 138 54.49 -8.51 0.72
C GLY A 138 54.90 -9.76 1.51
N LYS A 139 53.87 -10.53 1.89
CA LYS A 139 53.83 -12.00 1.88
C LYS A 139 52.38 -12.47 2.10
N SER A 140 52.02 -13.50 1.33
CA SER A 140 50.81 -14.32 1.37
C SER A 140 50.24 -14.57 2.79
N THR A 141 48.92 -14.53 2.96
CA THR A 141 48.19 -15.42 3.88
C THR A 141 46.67 -15.37 3.63
N ARG A 142 46.17 -16.38 2.90
CA ARG A 142 44.75 -16.70 2.64
C ARG A 142 43.95 -17.01 3.92
N ASN A 143 44.61 -17.13 5.08
CA ASN A 143 44.04 -17.45 6.40
C ASN A 143 43.66 -16.22 7.25
N SER A 144 43.80 -15.00 6.73
CA SER A 144 43.47 -13.76 7.48
C SER A 144 42.03 -13.27 7.28
N MET A 145 41.36 -13.65 6.17
CA MET A 145 39.98 -13.22 5.90
C MET A 145 38.96 -13.95 6.80
N ASP A 146 39.14 -15.24 7.05
CA ASP A 146 38.23 -16.04 7.89
C ASP A 146 38.25 -15.60 9.36
N LYS A 147 39.40 -15.15 9.87
CA LYS A 147 39.50 -14.57 11.23
C LYS A 147 38.85 -13.20 11.32
N SER A 148 38.78 -12.45 10.22
CA SER A 148 38.11 -11.14 10.20
C SER A 148 36.59 -11.29 10.13
N MET A 149 36.06 -12.30 9.43
CA MET A 149 34.63 -12.64 9.48
C MET A 149 34.21 -13.19 10.85
N ALA A 150 35.01 -14.09 11.46
CA ALA A 150 34.72 -14.61 12.79
C ALA A 150 34.75 -13.51 13.88
N LYS A 151 35.61 -12.50 13.73
CA LYS A 151 35.71 -11.36 14.65
C LYS A 151 34.58 -10.33 14.44
N ALA A 152 34.07 -10.19 13.22
CA ALA A 152 32.87 -9.38 12.94
C ALA A 152 31.60 -10.01 13.53
N ILE A 153 31.51 -11.34 13.53
CA ILE A 153 30.42 -12.09 14.17
C ILE A 153 30.51 -12.04 15.70
N ALA A 154 31.72 -11.96 16.27
CA ALA A 154 31.91 -11.89 17.73
C ALA A 154 31.69 -10.48 18.32
N ASN A 155 31.76 -9.43 17.51
CA ASN A 155 31.59 -8.03 17.94
C ASN A 155 30.40 -7.36 17.25
N THR A 156 29.20 -7.94 17.33
CA THR A 156 27.96 -7.21 17.06
C THR A 156 27.36 -6.73 18.38
N VAL A 157 27.47 -5.41 18.55
CA VAL A 157 26.60 -4.46 19.24
C VAL A 157 25.21 -5.04 19.59
N GLY A 158 24.70 -4.68 20.78
CA GLY A 158 23.53 -5.27 21.44
C GLY A 158 22.33 -5.61 20.55
N THR A 159 21.59 -6.63 20.96
CA THR A 159 20.43 -7.26 20.28
C THR A 159 19.38 -6.29 19.70
N GLY A 160 19.29 -5.06 20.20
CA GLY A 160 18.43 -4.01 19.65
C GLY A 160 18.84 -3.49 18.26
N ASP A 161 20.14 -3.45 17.95
CA ASP A 161 20.66 -2.92 16.68
C ASP A 161 20.38 -3.89 15.51
N VAL A 162 20.47 -5.20 15.75
CA VAL A 162 20.20 -6.25 14.75
C VAL A 162 18.73 -6.26 14.33
N LYS A 163 17.79 -6.11 15.29
CA LYS A 163 16.35 -6.07 14.99
C LYS A 163 15.98 -4.83 14.17
N SER A 164 16.60 -3.68 14.47
CA SER A 164 16.40 -2.46 13.67
C SER A 164 16.90 -2.65 12.24
N LYS A 165 18.15 -3.10 12.06
CA LYS A 165 18.74 -3.34 10.72
C LYS A 165 17.93 -4.34 9.90
N MET A 166 17.41 -5.39 10.54
CA MET A 166 16.49 -6.33 9.89
C MET A 166 15.22 -5.65 9.39
N GLY A 167 14.58 -4.81 10.22
CA GLY A 167 13.40 -4.05 9.83
C GLY A 167 13.67 -3.12 8.65
N ASP A 168 14.85 -2.50 8.63
CA ASP A 168 15.32 -1.66 7.51
C ASP A 168 15.44 -2.46 6.22
N PHE A 169 16.14 -3.60 6.26
CA PHE A 169 16.32 -4.49 5.12
C PHE A 169 15.00 -5.04 4.58
N LEU A 170 14.09 -5.46 5.47
CA LEU A 170 12.76 -5.94 5.09
C LEU A 170 11.89 -4.81 4.53
N ALA A 171 12.01 -3.58 5.03
CA ALA A 171 11.28 -2.43 4.50
C ALA A 171 11.67 -2.14 3.03
N ASP A 172 12.95 -2.27 2.68
CA ASP A 172 13.43 -2.06 1.31
C ASP A 172 12.86 -3.09 0.32
N HIS A 173 12.62 -4.32 0.77
CA HIS A 173 12.05 -5.41 -0.03
C HIS A 173 10.55 -5.64 0.24
N PHE A 174 9.92 -4.77 1.03
CA PHE A 174 8.58 -5.00 1.56
C PHE A 174 7.54 -5.08 0.45
N LEU A 175 7.58 -4.18 -0.53
CA LEU A 175 6.57 -4.12 -1.59
C LEU A 175 6.50 -5.42 -2.39
N HIS A 176 7.66 -5.97 -2.77
CA HIS A 176 7.75 -7.22 -3.53
C HIS A 176 7.21 -8.39 -2.70
N THR A 177 7.70 -8.51 -1.47
CA THR A 177 7.31 -9.58 -0.53
C THR A 177 5.84 -9.51 -0.16
N PHE A 178 5.34 -8.32 0.11
CA PHE A 178 3.95 -8.07 0.44
C PHE A 178 3.05 -8.40 -0.74
N ASP A 179 3.36 -7.92 -1.96
CA ASP A 179 2.55 -8.24 -3.14
C ASP A 179 2.53 -9.74 -3.45
N PHE A 180 3.65 -10.45 -3.26
CA PHE A 180 3.71 -11.91 -3.35
C PHE A 180 2.74 -12.58 -2.37
N VAL A 181 2.80 -12.22 -1.08
CA VAL A 181 1.92 -12.80 -0.04
C VAL A 181 0.44 -12.45 -0.31
N ILE A 182 0.14 -11.21 -0.68
CA ILE A 182 -1.22 -10.76 -1.00
C ILE A 182 -1.79 -11.51 -2.21
N GLN A 183 -1.00 -11.72 -3.26
CA GLN A 183 -1.43 -12.49 -4.43
C GLN A 183 -1.77 -13.93 -4.04
N THR A 184 -0.97 -14.56 -3.17
CA THR A 184 -1.27 -15.90 -2.67
C THR A 184 -2.58 -15.95 -1.89
N ILE A 185 -2.82 -14.96 -1.01
CA ILE A 185 -4.09 -14.87 -0.27
C ILE A 185 -5.26 -14.64 -1.24
N ASP A 186 -5.15 -13.72 -2.20
CA ASP A 186 -6.20 -13.42 -3.19
C ASP A 186 -6.52 -14.63 -4.09
N GLN A 187 -5.50 -15.41 -4.48
CA GLN A 187 -5.72 -16.66 -5.21
C GLN A 187 -6.50 -17.70 -4.40
N VAL A 188 -6.21 -17.83 -3.10
CA VAL A 188 -6.94 -18.77 -2.22
C VAL A 188 -8.37 -18.29 -2.00
N VAL A 189 -8.58 -16.98 -1.79
CA VAL A 189 -9.90 -16.38 -1.58
C VAL A 189 -10.79 -16.52 -2.83
N ARG A 190 -10.29 -16.18 -4.03
CA ARG A 190 -11.09 -16.24 -5.27
C ARG A 190 -11.47 -17.66 -5.68
N ARG A 191 -10.62 -18.65 -5.40
CA ARG A 191 -10.89 -20.07 -5.69
C ARG A 191 -11.89 -20.70 -4.71
N SER A 192 -12.11 -20.08 -3.54
CA SER A 192 -13.17 -20.46 -2.59
C SER A 192 -14.57 -20.08 -3.08
N SER A 193 -14.70 -18.99 -3.84
CA SER A 193 -15.99 -18.49 -4.36
C SER A 193 -16.46 -19.17 -5.65
N GLY A 194 -15.65 -20.04 -6.27
CA GLY A 194 -16.02 -20.80 -7.46
C GLY A 194 -16.87 -22.02 -7.10
N SER A 195 -18.15 -22.01 -7.47
CA SER A 195 -19.13 -23.08 -7.23
C SER A 195 -18.91 -24.32 -8.14
N GLY A 196 -17.75 -24.95 -8.07
CA GLY A 196 -17.40 -26.15 -8.84
C GLY A 196 -16.93 -27.30 -7.95
N LEU A 197 -17.46 -28.50 -8.20
CA LEU A 197 -17.31 -29.74 -7.43
C LEU A 197 -15.94 -29.94 -6.74
N GLY A 198 -15.99 -30.24 -5.44
CA GLY A 198 -14.90 -30.89 -4.72
C GLY A 198 -14.87 -30.48 -3.25
N LYS A 199 -15.66 -31.13 -2.39
CA LYS A 199 -15.62 -30.91 -0.93
C LYS A 199 -14.36 -31.50 -0.26
N ASP A 200 -13.68 -32.45 -0.91
CA ASP A 200 -12.51 -33.12 -0.33
C ASP A 200 -11.18 -32.37 -0.52
N LEU A 201 -11.11 -31.42 -1.46
CA LEU A 201 -9.96 -30.50 -1.57
C LEU A 201 -10.03 -29.34 -0.55
N VAL A 202 -11.11 -29.20 0.23
CA VAL A 202 -11.31 -28.03 1.13
C VAL A 202 -10.31 -28.03 2.29
N GLY A 203 -9.88 -29.21 2.75
CA GLY A 203 -8.86 -29.35 3.80
C GLY A 203 -7.50 -28.77 3.41
N PHE A 204 -6.98 -29.13 2.23
CA PHE A 204 -5.70 -28.62 1.71
C PHE A 204 -5.70 -27.10 1.46
N ARG A 205 -6.88 -26.51 1.23
CA ARG A 205 -7.06 -25.10 0.84
C ARG A 205 -7.04 -24.11 2.01
N LYS A 206 -7.42 -24.54 3.22
CA LYS A 206 -7.39 -23.69 4.42
C LYS A 206 -5.96 -23.53 4.93
N ASP A 207 -5.17 -24.58 4.85
CA ASP A 207 -3.79 -24.60 5.35
C ASP A 207 -2.92 -23.57 4.61
N ASP A 208 -3.06 -23.43 3.30
CA ASP A 208 -2.24 -22.49 2.52
C ASP A 208 -2.66 -21.02 2.75
N ALA A 209 -3.95 -20.75 2.94
CA ALA A 209 -4.42 -19.43 3.39
C ALA A 209 -3.88 -19.13 4.79
N GLU A 210 -3.95 -20.08 5.71
CA GLU A 210 -3.49 -19.88 7.08
C GLU A 210 -1.97 -19.67 7.15
N LYS A 211 -1.20 -20.42 6.36
CA LYS A 211 0.24 -20.22 6.18
C LYS A 211 0.54 -18.82 5.65
N ALA A 212 -0.15 -18.38 4.59
CA ALA A 212 0.06 -17.05 4.01
C ALA A 212 -0.29 -15.92 5.01
N LEU A 213 -1.34 -16.10 5.81
CA LEU A 213 -1.73 -15.16 6.86
C LEU A 213 -0.70 -15.12 8.01
N ARG A 214 -0.16 -16.27 8.41
CA ARG A 214 0.96 -16.32 9.37
C ARG A 214 2.19 -15.61 8.82
N CYS A 215 2.55 -15.82 7.55
CA CYS A 215 3.63 -15.09 6.90
C CYS A 215 3.40 -13.58 6.93
N LEU A 216 2.19 -13.13 6.55
CA LEU A 216 1.83 -11.71 6.56
C LEU A 216 1.96 -11.10 7.97
N ARG A 217 1.48 -11.81 8.99
CA ARG A 217 1.59 -11.40 10.40
C ARG A 217 3.05 -11.21 10.82
N HIS A 218 3.89 -12.21 10.57
CA HIS A 218 5.32 -12.13 10.92
C HIS A 218 6.04 -11.03 10.13
N LEU A 219 5.74 -10.86 8.84
CA LEU A 219 6.32 -9.79 8.03
C LEU A 219 6.02 -8.41 8.63
N ILE A 220 4.77 -8.15 9.02
CA ILE A 220 4.34 -6.89 9.66
C ILE A 220 5.13 -6.63 10.94
N VAL A 221 5.18 -7.60 11.86
CA VAL A 221 5.88 -7.46 13.15
C VAL A 221 7.39 -7.24 12.99
N ARG A 222 7.99 -7.74 11.91
CA ARG A 222 9.44 -7.65 11.69
C ARG A 222 9.88 -6.39 10.97
N VAL A 223 9.04 -5.89 10.06
CA VAL A 223 9.24 -4.55 9.48
C VAL A 223 9.06 -3.48 10.55
N GLY A 224 8.10 -3.68 11.46
CA GLY A 224 7.88 -2.82 12.61
C GLY A 224 7.52 -1.38 12.22
N LYS A 225 8.10 -0.40 12.90
CA LYS A 225 7.79 1.04 12.71
C LYS A 225 7.94 1.55 11.26
N ARG A 226 8.80 0.92 10.45
CA ARG A 226 8.96 1.28 9.02
C ARG A 226 7.73 0.97 8.17
N LEU A 227 6.72 0.32 8.74
CA LEU A 227 5.40 0.16 8.12
C LEU A 227 4.71 1.51 7.87
N ASN A 228 5.12 2.59 8.53
CA ASN A 228 4.57 3.93 8.30
C ASN A 228 4.60 4.35 6.82
N ARG A 229 5.65 3.93 6.10
CA ARG A 229 5.84 4.07 4.65
C ARG A 229 4.76 3.41 3.80
N PHE A 230 4.13 2.35 4.32
CA PHE A 230 3.26 1.45 3.55
C PHE A 230 1.83 1.38 4.10
N ILE A 231 1.46 2.24 5.05
CA ILE A 231 0.18 2.21 5.79
C ILE A 231 -1.01 2.01 4.85
N HIS A 232 -1.13 2.82 3.80
CA HIS A 232 -2.30 2.79 2.93
C HIS A 232 -2.40 1.51 2.10
N LYS A 233 -1.27 0.90 1.74
CA LYS A 233 -1.23 -0.38 1.01
C LYS A 233 -1.61 -1.55 1.93
N VAL A 234 -1.08 -1.56 3.16
CA VAL A 234 -1.44 -2.57 4.17
C VAL A 234 -2.91 -2.44 4.56
N MET A 235 -3.37 -1.23 4.88
CA MET A 235 -4.78 -0.97 5.22
C MET A 235 -5.74 -1.38 4.08
N ALA A 236 -5.41 -1.08 2.83
CA ALA A 236 -6.25 -1.47 1.69
C ALA A 236 -6.34 -3.00 1.53
N ALA A 237 -5.24 -3.73 1.74
CA ALA A 237 -5.25 -5.19 1.74
C ALA A 237 -6.14 -5.75 2.86
N LEU A 238 -5.89 -5.32 4.10
CA LEU A 238 -6.58 -5.83 5.28
C LEU A 238 -8.08 -5.50 5.24
N LYS A 239 -8.47 -4.34 4.68
CA LYS A 239 -9.88 -3.97 4.44
C LYS A 239 -10.60 -4.97 3.54
N ILE A 240 -9.95 -5.41 2.45
CA ILE A 240 -10.54 -6.38 1.52
C ILE A 240 -10.67 -7.74 2.21
N PHE A 241 -9.62 -8.20 2.88
CA PHE A 241 -9.65 -9.52 3.53
C PHE A 241 -10.59 -9.60 4.73
N LEU A 242 -10.88 -8.48 5.39
CA LEU A 242 -11.87 -8.42 6.47
C LEU A 242 -13.28 -8.79 5.99
N GLN A 243 -13.59 -8.61 4.70
CA GLN A 243 -14.87 -9.01 4.11
C GLN A 243 -15.05 -10.54 4.06
N VAL A 244 -13.95 -11.30 4.00
CA VAL A 244 -13.96 -12.76 3.88
C VAL A 244 -14.18 -13.38 5.26
N GLU A 245 -15.31 -14.08 5.46
CA GLU A 245 -15.71 -14.58 6.78
C GLU A 245 -14.72 -15.61 7.35
N GLU A 246 -14.20 -16.50 6.51
CA GLU A 246 -13.41 -17.67 6.91
C GLU A 246 -12.06 -17.29 7.54
N ILE A 247 -11.47 -16.18 7.09
CA ILE A 247 -10.16 -15.70 7.54
C ILE A 247 -10.26 -14.47 8.46
N ARG A 248 -11.48 -13.94 8.67
CA ARG A 248 -11.72 -12.65 9.33
C ARG A 248 -11.07 -12.53 10.70
N VAL A 249 -11.17 -13.58 11.53
CA VAL A 249 -10.59 -13.58 12.89
C VAL A 249 -9.08 -13.39 12.81
N THR A 250 -8.39 -14.18 11.98
CA THR A 250 -6.94 -14.07 11.76
C THR A 250 -6.57 -12.70 11.20
N ILE A 251 -7.38 -12.14 10.31
CA ILE A 251 -7.18 -10.78 9.78
C ILE A 251 -7.33 -9.72 10.88
N CYS A 252 -8.27 -9.86 11.82
CA CYS A 252 -8.36 -8.97 12.97
C CYS A 252 -7.10 -9.04 13.85
N GLU A 253 -6.51 -10.22 14.04
CA GLU A 253 -5.24 -10.35 14.75
C GLU A 253 -4.09 -9.63 14.02
N ILE A 254 -4.05 -9.72 12.69
CA ILE A 254 -3.07 -9.00 11.86
C ILE A 254 -3.31 -7.49 11.91
N TRP A 255 -4.56 -7.03 11.90
CA TRP A 255 -4.91 -5.62 12.13
C TRP A 255 -4.41 -5.13 13.48
N TYR A 256 -4.59 -5.91 14.53
CA TYR A 256 -4.11 -5.58 15.87
C TYR A 256 -2.59 -5.40 15.89
N ASP A 257 -1.84 -6.37 15.38
CA ASP A 257 -0.38 -6.31 15.36
C ASP A 257 0.11 -5.15 14.49
N PHE A 258 -0.49 -4.95 13.32
CA PHE A 258 -0.17 -3.83 12.43
C PHE A 258 -0.32 -2.47 13.12
N LEU A 259 -1.42 -2.26 13.86
CA LEU A 259 -1.67 -0.99 14.55
C LEU A 259 -0.78 -0.80 15.79
N MET A 260 -0.30 -1.88 16.40
CA MET A 260 0.65 -1.84 17.51
C MET A 260 2.06 -1.44 17.06
N GLU A 261 2.46 -1.79 15.84
CA GLU A 261 3.78 -1.40 15.30
C GLU A 261 3.85 0.06 14.85
N LEU A 262 2.72 0.75 14.72
CA LEU A 262 2.63 2.13 14.22
C LEU A 262 2.58 3.19 15.32
N GLU A 263 3.24 4.32 15.08
CA GLU A 263 3.23 5.46 15.99
C GLU A 263 1.90 6.22 15.96
N ALA A 264 1.67 7.08 16.96
CA ALA A 264 0.40 7.81 17.07
C ALA A 264 0.21 8.83 15.94
N SER A 265 1.30 9.42 15.45
CA SER A 265 1.34 10.31 14.27
C SER A 265 0.88 9.63 12.98
N ASP A 266 1.11 8.31 12.88
CA ASP A 266 0.78 7.50 11.72
C ASP A 266 -0.68 7.03 11.76
N VAL A 267 -1.12 6.53 12.92
CA VAL A 267 -2.48 5.99 13.12
C VAL A 267 -3.52 7.09 13.25
N GLY A 268 -3.19 8.17 13.96
CA GLY A 268 -4.10 9.28 14.30
C GLY A 268 -4.91 9.82 13.10
N PRO A 269 -4.26 10.23 12.00
CA PRO A 269 -4.96 10.73 10.81
C PRO A 269 -5.93 9.72 10.16
N CYS A 270 -5.72 8.41 10.38
CA CYS A 270 -6.56 7.35 9.83
C CYS A 270 -7.57 6.80 10.86
N LEU A 271 -7.55 7.29 12.11
CA LEU A 271 -8.26 6.67 13.23
C LEU A 271 -9.77 6.58 13.01
N GLY A 272 -10.40 7.69 12.63
CA GLY A 272 -11.84 7.70 12.30
C GLY A 272 -12.20 6.74 11.17
N GLN A 273 -11.35 6.61 10.15
CA GLN A 273 -11.54 5.65 9.07
C GLN A 273 -11.42 4.20 9.56
N ILE A 274 -10.43 3.89 10.39
CA ILE A 274 -10.21 2.55 10.95
C ILE A 274 -11.43 2.13 11.77
N VAL A 275 -11.87 2.98 12.70
CA VAL A 275 -13.02 2.71 13.56
C VAL A 275 -14.26 2.39 12.72
N ILE A 276 -14.65 3.27 11.80
CA ILE A 276 -15.86 3.08 10.97
C ILE A 276 -15.75 1.84 10.07
N THR A 277 -14.55 1.52 9.60
CA THR A 277 -14.32 0.31 8.81
C THR A 277 -14.58 -0.96 9.63
N LEU A 278 -14.25 -0.95 10.91
CA LEU A 278 -14.38 -2.13 11.79
C LEU A 278 -15.81 -2.31 12.33
N LEU A 279 -16.58 -1.22 12.52
CA LEU A 279 -17.91 -1.27 13.15
C LEU A 279 -18.89 -2.29 12.53
N PRO A 280 -19.06 -2.38 11.19
CA PRO A 280 -20.02 -3.31 10.59
C PRO A 280 -19.73 -4.78 10.93
N PHE A 281 -18.51 -5.10 11.32
CA PHE A 281 -18.09 -6.47 11.64
C PHE A 281 -18.35 -6.86 13.09
N LEU A 282 -18.83 -5.94 13.95
CA LEU A 282 -19.22 -6.23 15.33
C LEU A 282 -20.50 -7.06 15.45
N GLU A 283 -21.35 -7.02 14.43
CA GLU A 283 -22.57 -7.84 14.34
C GLU A 283 -22.25 -9.34 14.22
N HIS A 284 -21.02 -9.69 13.83
CA HIS A 284 -20.60 -11.07 13.60
C HIS A 284 -19.95 -11.66 14.86
N ALA A 285 -20.60 -12.68 15.44
CA ALA A 285 -20.22 -13.27 16.72
C ALA A 285 -18.75 -13.75 16.80
N LYS A 286 -18.21 -14.33 15.71
CA LYS A 286 -16.83 -14.87 15.68
C LYS A 286 -15.75 -13.80 15.72
N SER A 287 -15.91 -12.71 14.97
CA SER A 287 -14.92 -11.64 14.85
C SER A 287 -15.06 -10.56 15.91
N ARG A 288 -16.23 -10.47 16.54
CA ARG A 288 -16.56 -9.45 17.53
C ARG A 288 -15.53 -9.30 18.66
N PRO A 289 -15.05 -10.37 19.33
CA PRO A 289 -14.06 -10.22 20.41
C PRO A 289 -12.76 -9.58 19.93
N SER A 290 -12.23 -10.01 18.78
CA SER A 290 -11.00 -9.45 18.21
C SER A 290 -11.18 -7.99 17.81
N ILE A 291 -12.34 -7.60 17.27
CA ILE A 291 -12.61 -6.19 16.92
C ILE A 291 -12.71 -5.32 18.18
N LEU A 292 -13.43 -5.76 19.21
CA LEU A 292 -13.49 -5.04 20.48
C LEU A 292 -12.10 -4.91 21.10
N ARG A 293 -11.24 -5.92 20.97
CA ARG A 293 -9.84 -5.85 21.41
C ARG A 293 -9.06 -4.74 20.68
N ILE A 294 -9.22 -4.63 19.36
CA ILE A 294 -8.60 -3.55 18.57
C ILE A 294 -9.12 -2.17 19.04
N LEU A 295 -10.44 -2.02 19.20
CA LEU A 295 -11.03 -0.75 19.62
C LEU A 295 -10.60 -0.35 21.03
N ARG A 296 -10.51 -1.29 21.97
CA ARG A 296 -9.97 -1.06 23.32
C ARG A 296 -8.51 -0.60 23.27
N MET A 297 -7.68 -1.27 22.47
CA MET A 297 -6.27 -0.88 22.32
C MET A 297 -6.12 0.54 21.75
N LEU A 298 -6.93 0.90 20.74
CA LEU A 298 -6.87 2.24 20.15
C LEU A 298 -7.39 3.36 21.06
N ILE A 299 -8.49 3.12 21.77
CA ILE A 299 -9.23 4.18 22.47
C ILE A 299 -8.90 4.22 23.97
N ILE A 300 -8.70 3.07 24.60
CA ILE A 300 -8.43 2.94 26.03
C ILE A 300 -6.93 2.89 26.27
N ASP A 301 -6.25 1.89 25.71
CA ASP A 301 -4.84 1.63 26.05
C ASP A 301 -3.92 2.73 25.52
N ARG A 302 -4.21 3.25 24.31
CA ARG A 302 -3.46 4.33 23.66
C ARG A 302 -4.08 5.73 23.82
N LYS A 303 -4.91 5.94 24.85
CA LYS A 303 -5.60 7.23 25.08
C LYS A 303 -4.64 8.42 25.16
N ILE A 304 -3.50 8.25 25.83
CA ILE A 304 -2.52 9.33 26.04
C ILE A 304 -1.94 9.80 24.71
N ASP A 305 -1.65 8.88 23.80
CA ASP A 305 -0.99 9.20 22.54
C ASP A 305 -1.97 9.64 21.44
N LEU A 306 -3.20 9.08 21.43
CA LEU A 306 -4.18 9.27 20.37
C LEU A 306 -5.32 10.26 20.72
N GLY A 307 -5.38 10.75 21.96
CA GLY A 307 -6.49 11.58 22.44
C GLY A 307 -6.79 12.81 21.60
N ASP A 308 -5.77 13.44 21.01
CA ASP A 308 -5.93 14.62 20.14
C ASP A 308 -6.64 14.33 18.81
N TYR A 309 -6.65 13.06 18.40
CA TYR A 309 -7.29 12.57 17.17
C TYR A 309 -8.71 12.04 17.42
N PHE A 310 -9.14 11.88 18.68
CA PHE A 310 -10.48 11.35 18.99
C PHE A 310 -11.61 12.25 18.47
N LYS A 311 -11.36 13.55 18.33
CA LYS A 311 -12.28 14.52 17.68
C LYS A 311 -12.63 14.19 16.22
N ASP A 312 -11.83 13.35 15.56
CA ASP A 312 -12.03 12.93 14.17
C ASP A 312 -12.76 11.57 14.09
N ILE A 313 -13.11 10.95 15.24
CA ILE A 313 -13.99 9.79 15.31
C ILE A 313 -15.43 10.31 15.34
N PRO A 314 -16.35 9.78 14.50
CA PRO A 314 -17.75 10.15 14.61
C PRO A 314 -18.32 9.74 15.96
N LEU A 315 -19.21 10.57 16.51
CA LEU A 315 -19.98 10.27 17.72
C LEU A 315 -20.81 9.01 17.49
N ILE A 316 -20.36 7.89 18.07
CA ILE A 316 -21.04 6.60 17.95
C ILE A 316 -21.74 6.36 19.28
N SER A 317 -23.06 6.42 19.25
CA SER A 317 -23.93 5.91 20.30
C SER A 317 -24.51 4.59 19.81
N ASP A 318 -24.17 3.51 20.49
CA ASP A 318 -24.64 2.17 20.19
C ASP A 318 -25.38 1.60 21.41
N LYS A 319 -26.35 0.72 21.15
CA LYS A 319 -27.10 -0.01 22.19
C LYS A 319 -26.22 -1.05 22.89
N ASP A 320 -25.11 -1.40 22.26
CA ASP A 320 -24.13 -2.35 22.77
C ASP A 320 -23.39 -1.81 24.01
N SER A 321 -23.52 -2.49 25.15
CA SER A 321 -22.95 -2.02 26.41
C SER A 321 -21.42 -2.00 26.43
N GLU A 322 -20.76 -2.92 25.71
CA GLU A 322 -19.30 -3.01 25.68
C GLU A 322 -18.70 -1.98 24.73
N LEU A 323 -19.29 -1.81 23.54
CA LEU A 323 -18.88 -0.75 22.61
C LEU A 323 -19.14 0.63 23.21
N SER A 324 -20.27 0.83 23.89
CA SER A 324 -20.63 2.10 24.51
C SER A 324 -19.61 2.51 25.58
N LYS A 325 -19.11 1.59 26.41
CA LYS A 325 -18.03 1.88 27.37
C LYS A 325 -16.76 2.40 26.69
N ILE A 326 -16.37 1.77 25.58
CA ILE A 326 -15.17 2.18 24.82
C ILE A 326 -15.40 3.54 24.19
N MET A 327 -16.52 3.71 23.48
CA MET A 327 -16.84 4.93 22.74
C MET A 327 -17.13 6.11 23.65
N THR A 328 -17.58 5.90 24.89
CA THR A 328 -17.76 6.98 25.87
C THR A 328 -16.46 7.75 26.10
N ILE A 329 -15.32 7.05 26.09
CA ILE A 329 -14.00 7.70 26.24
C ILE A 329 -13.69 8.55 25.01
N ALA A 330 -13.87 8.04 23.79
CA ALA A 330 -13.67 8.83 22.58
C ALA A 330 -14.63 10.03 22.53
N ASN A 331 -15.91 9.80 22.81
CA ASN A 331 -16.97 10.82 22.82
C ASN A 331 -16.71 11.91 23.89
N SER A 332 -16.04 11.61 25.00
CA SER A 332 -15.68 12.61 26.02
C SER A 332 -14.74 13.71 25.53
N HIS A 333 -14.02 13.47 24.41
CA HIS A 333 -13.16 14.47 23.78
C HIS A 333 -13.91 15.40 22.82
N HIS A 334 -15.22 15.19 22.63
CA HIS A 334 -16.07 16.08 21.86
C HIS A 334 -16.53 17.26 22.72
N GLN A 335 -16.52 18.46 22.13
CA GLN A 335 -16.87 19.70 22.82
C GLN A 335 -18.38 19.88 22.92
N GLY A 336 -18.96 19.55 24.08
CA GLY A 336 -20.33 19.88 24.47
C GLY A 336 -21.43 19.11 23.74
N ASN A 337 -22.54 18.84 24.44
CA ASN A 337 -23.72 18.14 23.90
C ASN A 337 -24.75 19.09 23.26
N ASP A 338 -24.37 20.33 22.99
CA ASP A 338 -25.26 21.30 22.36
C ASP A 338 -25.51 20.94 20.88
N PHE A 339 -26.72 21.21 20.40
CA PHE A 339 -27.15 20.92 19.03
C PHE A 339 -26.21 21.57 18.01
N GLN A 340 -25.89 22.86 18.18
CA GLN A 340 -25.03 23.58 17.23
C GLN A 340 -23.59 23.03 17.23
N ASN A 341 -23.07 22.66 18.40
CA ASN A 341 -21.71 22.10 18.51
C ASN A 341 -21.63 20.69 17.90
N THR A 342 -22.63 19.85 18.14
CA THR A 342 -22.75 18.52 17.53
C THR A 342 -22.80 18.64 16.00
N LEU A 343 -23.57 19.60 15.48
CA LEU A 343 -23.67 19.87 14.05
C LEU A 343 -22.33 20.34 13.46
N ARG A 344 -21.63 21.29 14.12
CA ARG A 344 -20.29 21.77 13.70
C ARG A 344 -19.26 20.64 13.66
N GLN A 345 -19.30 19.73 14.64
CA GLN A 345 -18.39 18.57 14.70
C GLN A 345 -18.66 17.60 13.55
N ASN A 346 -19.92 17.20 13.34
CA ASN A 346 -20.27 16.29 12.25
C ASN A 346 -19.98 16.91 10.88
N LEU A 347 -20.15 18.24 10.73
CA LEU A 347 -19.76 18.97 9.53
C LEU A 347 -18.27 18.86 9.21
N ARG A 348 -17.41 18.89 10.23
CA ARG A 348 -15.97 18.69 10.05
C ARG A 348 -15.67 17.30 9.49
N LEU A 349 -16.39 16.27 9.94
CA LEU A 349 -16.22 14.90 9.47
C LEU A 349 -16.62 14.69 8.01
N LEU A 350 -17.50 15.54 7.45
CA LEU A 350 -17.80 15.53 6.00
C LEU A 350 -16.59 15.86 5.14
N THR A 351 -15.59 16.57 5.66
CA THR A 351 -14.37 16.89 4.90
C THR A 351 -13.34 15.76 4.86
N ASN A 352 -13.61 14.64 5.56
CA ASN A 352 -12.70 13.50 5.65
C ASN A 352 -12.51 12.80 4.29
N GLU A 353 -11.30 12.32 4.00
CA GLU A 353 -10.98 11.67 2.74
C GLU A 353 -11.69 10.31 2.56
N SER A 354 -12.03 9.63 3.65
CA SER A 354 -12.73 8.34 3.62
C SER A 354 -14.22 8.51 3.33
N ALA A 355 -14.69 7.87 2.25
CA ALA A 355 -16.11 7.86 1.89
C ALA A 355 -17.01 7.27 3.00
N ASN A 356 -16.52 6.28 3.75
CA ASN A 356 -17.28 5.69 4.86
C ASN A 356 -17.44 6.67 6.03
N VAL A 357 -16.42 7.50 6.29
CA VAL A 357 -16.49 8.55 7.33
C VAL A 357 -17.49 9.61 6.92
N ARG A 358 -17.42 10.08 5.67
CA ARG A 358 -18.39 11.05 5.14
C ARG A 358 -19.82 10.52 5.20
N LEU A 359 -20.03 9.27 4.77
CA LEU A 359 -21.35 8.63 4.82
C LEU A 359 -21.91 8.58 6.25
N LYS A 360 -21.08 8.16 7.22
CA LYS A 360 -21.49 8.14 8.63
C LYS A 360 -21.77 9.55 9.15
N ALA A 361 -20.96 10.54 8.79
CA ALA A 361 -21.16 11.93 9.17
C ALA A 361 -22.49 12.49 8.64
N VAL A 362 -22.85 12.26 7.37
CA VAL A 362 -24.17 12.67 6.83
C VAL A 362 -25.30 12.02 7.61
N SER A 363 -25.21 10.70 7.86
CA SER A 363 -26.22 9.97 8.64
C SER A 363 -26.39 10.55 10.05
N LEU A 364 -25.29 10.92 10.71
CA LEU A 364 -25.32 11.56 12.02
C LEU A 364 -25.91 12.98 11.97
N ILE A 365 -25.61 13.76 10.94
CA ILE A 365 -26.21 15.10 10.73
C ILE A 365 -27.72 14.98 10.59
N THR A 366 -28.18 14.09 9.71
CA THR A 366 -29.62 13.84 9.50
C THR A 366 -30.31 13.44 10.80
N ALA A 367 -29.73 12.46 11.52
CA ALA A 367 -30.28 12.03 12.81
C ALA A 367 -30.30 13.16 13.85
N THR A 368 -29.26 13.99 13.91
CA THR A 368 -29.17 15.12 14.85
C THR A 368 -30.26 16.16 14.57
N ILE A 369 -30.52 16.46 13.29
CA ILE A 369 -31.58 17.39 12.86
C ILE A 369 -32.97 16.82 13.18
N GLN A 370 -33.20 15.54 12.90
CA GLN A 370 -34.47 14.87 13.18
C GLN A 370 -34.79 14.83 14.68
N GLN A 371 -33.80 14.50 15.52
CA GLN A 371 -33.96 14.41 16.97
C GLN A 371 -34.13 15.78 17.64
N ASN A 372 -33.56 16.84 17.06
CA ASN A 372 -33.58 18.20 17.63
C ASN A 372 -34.36 19.18 16.76
N ARG A 373 -35.53 18.77 16.25
CA ARG A 373 -36.28 19.55 15.25
C ARG A 373 -36.66 20.95 15.74
N ALA A 374 -37.02 21.11 17.01
CA ALA A 374 -37.33 22.41 17.60
C ALA A 374 -36.12 23.36 17.59
N ALA A 375 -34.94 22.85 17.96
CA ALA A 375 -33.69 23.63 17.95
C ALA A 375 -33.25 23.99 16.51
N TYR A 376 -33.48 23.09 15.56
CA TYR A 376 -33.26 23.37 14.13
C TYR A 376 -34.16 24.50 13.62
N VAL A 377 -35.46 24.45 13.91
CA VAL A 377 -36.41 25.50 13.49
C VAL A 377 -36.07 26.84 14.12
N ALA A 378 -35.69 26.85 15.40
CA ALA A 378 -35.21 28.07 16.06
C ALA A 378 -33.95 28.62 15.37
N LEU A 379 -33.00 27.76 15.01
CA LEU A 379 -31.79 28.14 14.28
C LEU A 379 -32.11 28.75 12.91
N VAL A 380 -33.12 28.23 12.19
CA VAL A 380 -33.57 28.81 10.91
C VAL A 380 -34.24 30.17 11.13
N GLY A 381 -35.14 30.27 12.11
CA GLY A 381 -35.81 31.54 12.44
C GLY A 381 -34.86 32.66 12.90
N GLU A 382 -33.80 32.31 13.64
CA GLU A 382 -32.73 33.25 14.04
C GLU A 382 -31.95 33.81 12.84
N THR A 383 -31.94 33.09 11.71
CA THR A 383 -31.24 33.53 10.49
C THR A 383 -32.09 34.44 9.58
N GLU A 384 -33.40 34.50 9.81
CA GLU A 384 -34.35 35.31 9.04
C GLU A 384 -34.62 36.68 9.69
N GLY A 385 -34.25 36.87 10.97
CA GLY A 385 -34.37 38.14 11.69
C GLY A 385 -33.21 39.11 11.41
N GLU A 386 -33.53 40.33 11.01
CA GLU A 386 -32.57 41.43 10.80
C GLU A 386 -31.69 41.66 12.04
N GLY A 387 -30.39 41.33 11.95
CA GLY A 387 -29.46 41.60 13.03
C GLY A 387 -28.11 40.92 12.87
N ILE A 388 -27.12 41.73 12.51
CA ILE A 388 -25.67 41.47 12.51
C ILE A 388 -25.24 40.44 13.59
N GLY A 389 -24.69 39.30 13.16
CA GLY A 389 -23.50 38.74 13.81
C GLY A 389 -23.65 37.65 14.88
N THR A 390 -24.76 36.90 14.99
CA THR A 390 -24.79 35.72 15.87
C THR A 390 -24.53 34.43 15.06
N GLY A 391 -23.67 33.56 15.59
CA GLY A 391 -23.02 32.45 14.85
C GLY A 391 -23.90 31.34 14.27
N GLY A 392 -25.23 31.51 14.20
CA GLY A 392 -26.20 30.55 13.65
C GLY A 392 -26.25 30.52 12.11
N SER A 393 -26.31 31.70 11.46
CA SER A 393 -26.33 31.84 9.99
C SER A 393 -25.11 31.17 9.33
N GLY A 394 -23.94 31.30 9.96
CA GLY A 394 -22.72 30.70 9.47
C GLY A 394 -22.71 29.16 9.50
N ILE A 395 -23.48 28.50 10.37
CA ILE A 395 -23.52 27.03 10.42
C ILE A 395 -24.42 26.48 9.33
N LEU A 396 -25.63 27.03 9.18
CA LEU A 396 -26.59 26.60 8.15
C LEU A 396 -26.02 26.83 6.75
N SER A 397 -25.43 28.00 6.49
CA SER A 397 -24.76 28.28 5.22
C SER A 397 -23.61 27.29 4.95
N LYS A 398 -22.79 26.98 5.95
CA LYS A 398 -21.71 25.97 5.83
C LYS A 398 -22.25 24.55 5.63
N LEU A 399 -23.35 24.18 6.30
CA LEU A 399 -24.01 22.89 6.13
C LEU A 399 -24.49 22.72 4.71
N LEU A 400 -25.26 23.70 4.22
CA LEU A 400 -25.81 23.69 2.86
C LEU A 400 -24.69 23.69 1.82
N GLN A 401 -23.67 24.56 1.97
CA GLN A 401 -22.50 24.57 1.10
C GLN A 401 -21.77 23.22 1.10
N SER A 402 -21.56 22.61 2.26
CA SER A 402 -20.89 21.32 2.39
C SER A 402 -21.71 20.21 1.73
N LEU A 403 -23.01 20.10 2.00
CA LEU A 403 -23.89 19.09 1.40
C LEU A 403 -23.93 19.23 -0.12
N LEU A 404 -24.13 20.45 -0.65
CA LEU A 404 -24.14 20.71 -2.08
C LEU A 404 -22.81 20.37 -2.75
N SER A 405 -21.68 20.67 -2.10
CA SER A 405 -20.35 20.31 -2.63
C SER A 405 -20.13 18.79 -2.71
N HIS A 406 -20.76 18.01 -1.81
CA HIS A 406 -20.68 16.55 -1.77
C HIS A 406 -21.78 15.86 -2.58
N CYS A 407 -22.72 16.58 -3.19
CA CYS A 407 -23.60 16.02 -4.22
C CYS A 407 -22.82 15.55 -5.46
N ASN A 408 -21.57 15.98 -5.64
CA ASN A 408 -20.64 15.48 -6.66
C ASN A 408 -19.57 14.53 -6.10
N ASP A 409 -19.81 13.90 -4.93
CA ASP A 409 -18.88 12.94 -4.34
C ASP A 409 -18.67 11.73 -5.27
N PRO A 410 -17.44 11.17 -5.40
CA PRO A 410 -17.21 9.97 -6.20
C PRO A 410 -18.06 8.77 -5.75
N ALA A 411 -18.34 8.64 -4.45
CA ALA A 411 -19.12 7.55 -3.90
C ALA A 411 -20.64 7.83 -4.00
N GLN A 412 -21.35 7.00 -4.77
CA GLN A 412 -22.81 7.13 -4.95
C GLN A 412 -23.59 7.13 -3.63
N LYS A 413 -23.20 6.27 -2.68
CA LYS A 413 -23.86 6.20 -1.36
C LYS A 413 -23.80 7.52 -0.60
N VAL A 414 -22.67 8.24 -0.69
CA VAL A 414 -22.52 9.56 -0.05
C VAL A 414 -23.42 10.57 -0.75
N ARG A 415 -23.45 10.59 -2.09
CA ARG A 415 -24.33 11.49 -2.85
C ARG A 415 -25.80 11.32 -2.46
N LEU A 416 -26.28 10.08 -2.40
CA LEU A 416 -27.67 9.78 -2.02
C LEU A 416 -27.98 10.24 -0.60
N ALA A 417 -27.13 9.92 0.38
CA ALA A 417 -27.30 10.37 1.75
C ALA A 417 -27.30 11.91 1.86
N CYS A 418 -26.46 12.61 1.10
CA CYS A 418 -26.47 14.07 1.05
C CYS A 418 -27.82 14.60 0.51
N CYS A 419 -28.37 14.00 -0.54
CA CYS A 419 -29.68 14.38 -1.08
C CYS A 419 -30.82 14.14 -0.07
N GLU A 420 -30.79 13.02 0.65
CA GLU A 420 -31.74 12.74 1.74
C GLU A 420 -31.64 13.80 2.84
N CYS A 421 -30.41 14.14 3.25
CA CYS A 421 -30.16 15.18 4.24
C CYS A 421 -30.66 16.56 3.78
N LEU A 422 -30.47 16.91 2.50
CA LEU A 422 -31.03 18.13 1.92
C LEU A 422 -32.56 18.13 1.93
N GLY A 423 -33.19 16.98 1.65
CA GLY A 423 -34.64 16.81 1.78
C GLY A 423 -35.16 17.07 3.20
N GLU A 424 -34.40 16.65 4.21
CA GLU A 424 -34.71 16.85 5.63
C GLU A 424 -34.55 18.31 6.10
N LEU A 425 -33.60 19.05 5.50
CA LEU A 425 -33.47 20.49 5.72
C LEU A 425 -34.70 21.26 5.23
N GLY A 426 -35.31 20.81 4.14
CA GLY A 426 -36.45 21.46 3.51
C GLY A 426 -36.07 22.75 2.77
N ALA A 427 -37.08 23.53 2.41
CA ALA A 427 -36.87 24.80 1.73
C ALA A 427 -36.37 25.86 2.72
N LEU A 428 -35.15 26.35 2.48
CA LEU A 428 -34.54 27.48 3.20
C LEU A 428 -34.59 28.72 2.31
N ASP A 429 -34.82 29.90 2.89
CA ASP A 429 -34.80 31.16 2.14
C ASP A 429 -33.39 31.44 1.61
N PRO A 430 -33.18 31.49 0.27
CA PRO A 430 -31.88 31.80 -0.32
C PRO A 430 -31.32 33.16 0.10
N ALA A 431 -32.17 34.15 0.44
CA ALA A 431 -31.74 35.48 0.85
C ALA A 431 -31.03 35.49 2.21
N SER A 432 -31.34 34.50 3.07
CA SER A 432 -30.76 34.34 4.41
C SER A 432 -29.39 33.64 4.43
N GLN A 433 -28.97 33.06 3.30
CA GLN A 433 -27.81 32.17 3.23
C GLN A 433 -26.67 32.73 2.37
N SER A 434 -25.43 32.62 2.85
CA SER A 434 -24.22 33.01 2.13
C SER A 434 -23.47 31.79 1.59
N ILE A 435 -23.89 31.26 0.44
CA ILE A 435 -23.31 30.06 -0.17
C ILE A 435 -22.38 30.46 -1.31
N SER A 436 -21.13 29.97 -1.28
CA SER A 436 -20.22 30.08 -2.43
C SER A 436 -19.76 28.70 -2.88
N LEU A 437 -20.25 28.25 -4.04
CA LEU A 437 -19.82 26.99 -4.67
C LEU A 437 -18.65 27.19 -5.64
N THR A 438 -18.05 28.38 -5.65
CA THR A 438 -17.03 28.75 -6.64
C THR A 438 -15.78 27.91 -6.45
N THR A 439 -15.45 27.11 -7.47
CA THR A 439 -14.18 26.38 -7.52
C THR A 439 -13.06 27.37 -7.80
N GLN A 440 -12.21 27.65 -6.82
CA GLN A 440 -11.04 28.51 -7.05
C GLN A 440 -10.14 27.87 -8.11
N LYS A 441 -10.01 28.54 -9.25
CA LYS A 441 -9.05 28.17 -10.29
C LYS A 441 -7.66 28.62 -9.83
N THR A 442 -6.89 27.69 -9.25
CA THR A 442 -5.48 27.95 -8.95
C THR A 442 -4.67 27.95 -10.24
N ARG A 443 -4.11 29.09 -10.61
CA ARG A 443 -3.13 29.21 -11.69
C ARG A 443 -1.74 28.89 -11.13
N PHE A 444 -0.97 28.07 -11.84
CA PHE A 444 0.40 27.74 -11.46
C PHE A 444 1.37 28.37 -12.45
N ASP A 445 2.37 29.11 -11.95
CA ASP A 445 3.36 29.78 -12.80
C ASP A 445 4.48 28.84 -13.26
N LYS A 446 4.63 27.67 -12.61
CA LYS A 446 5.68 26.69 -12.85
C LYS A 446 5.16 25.27 -12.69
N ASP A 447 5.63 24.37 -13.54
CA ASP A 447 5.22 22.96 -13.55
C ASP A 447 5.56 22.24 -12.24
N ASP A 448 6.71 22.54 -11.63
CA ASP A 448 7.07 21.96 -10.31
C ASP A 448 6.07 22.34 -9.20
N LYS A 449 5.52 23.56 -9.25
CA LYS A 449 4.50 24.01 -8.29
C LYS A 449 3.21 23.20 -8.49
N LEU A 450 2.84 22.96 -9.75
CA LEU A 450 1.70 22.12 -10.10
C LEU A 450 1.92 20.68 -9.63
N ALA A 451 3.07 20.07 -9.92
CA ALA A 451 3.39 18.70 -9.51
C ALA A 451 3.29 18.53 -7.99
N ARG A 452 3.89 19.45 -7.21
CA ARG A 452 3.77 19.45 -5.74
C ARG A 452 2.32 19.60 -5.26
N PHE A 453 1.56 20.51 -5.86
CA PHE A 453 0.15 20.68 -5.53
C PHE A 453 -0.67 19.42 -5.82
N LEU A 454 -0.41 18.75 -6.96
CA LEU A 454 -1.07 17.49 -7.30
C LEU A 454 -0.74 16.39 -6.29
N ILE A 455 0.53 16.24 -5.90
CA ILE A 455 0.94 15.26 -4.88
C ILE A 455 0.25 15.57 -3.55
N THR A 456 0.47 16.76 -2.98
CA THR A 456 0.04 17.11 -1.62
C THR A 456 -1.47 17.26 -1.47
N ASN A 457 -2.15 17.88 -2.44
CA ASN A 457 -3.55 18.26 -2.28
C ASN A 457 -4.54 17.31 -2.97
N LYS A 458 -4.08 16.49 -3.93
CA LYS A 458 -4.94 15.56 -4.69
C LYS A 458 -4.55 14.10 -4.44
N LEU A 459 -3.35 13.68 -4.85
CA LEU A 459 -2.96 12.27 -4.86
C LEU A 459 -2.86 11.68 -3.46
N ILE A 460 -2.27 12.38 -2.49
CA ILE A 460 -2.22 11.90 -1.09
C ILE A 460 -3.63 11.75 -0.49
N LYS A 461 -4.56 12.66 -0.82
CA LYS A 461 -5.96 12.53 -0.39
C LYS A 461 -6.63 11.32 -1.02
N SER A 462 -6.41 11.11 -2.32
CA SER A 462 -6.89 9.92 -3.03
C SER A 462 -6.28 8.63 -2.47
N LEU A 463 -5.01 8.65 -2.05
CA LEU A 463 -4.32 7.51 -1.45
C LEU A 463 -4.96 7.12 -0.11
N ARG A 464 -5.25 8.09 0.76
CA ARG A 464 -5.97 7.89 2.03
C ARG A 464 -7.41 7.40 1.84
N ALA A 465 -8.06 7.88 0.78
CA ALA A 465 -9.42 7.48 0.41
C ALA A 465 -9.52 6.09 -0.22
N ALA A 466 -8.40 5.56 -0.76
CA ALA A 466 -8.41 4.36 -1.56
C ALA A 466 -8.87 3.13 -0.75
N GLN A 467 -9.73 2.32 -1.37
CA GLN A 467 -10.27 1.10 -0.78
C GLN A 467 -9.58 -0.17 -1.29
N HIS A 468 -8.89 -0.09 -2.43
CA HIS A 468 -8.31 -1.24 -3.11
C HIS A 468 -6.85 -1.01 -3.49
N ASN A 469 -6.04 -2.06 -3.37
CA ASN A 469 -4.63 -2.04 -3.75
C ASN A 469 -4.38 -1.68 -5.22
N ARG A 470 -5.31 -2.02 -6.13
CA ARG A 470 -5.22 -1.61 -7.54
C ARG A 470 -5.22 -0.09 -7.71
N ILE A 471 -6.06 0.61 -6.95
CA ILE A 471 -6.16 2.07 -7.00
C ILE A 471 -4.93 2.68 -6.30
N VAL A 472 -4.54 2.13 -5.15
CA VAL A 472 -3.31 2.51 -4.43
C VAL A 472 -2.09 2.44 -5.36
N ASN A 473 -1.88 1.33 -6.07
CA ASN A 473 -0.75 1.17 -6.98
C ASN A 473 -0.78 2.20 -8.13
N LYS A 474 -1.95 2.50 -8.71
CA LYS A 474 -2.08 3.54 -9.75
C LYS A 474 -1.73 4.93 -9.22
N ILE A 475 -2.15 5.25 -7.99
CA ILE A 475 -1.85 6.53 -7.35
C ILE A 475 -0.35 6.62 -7.04
N LEU A 476 0.24 5.56 -6.47
CA LEU A 476 1.67 5.51 -6.15
C LEU A 476 2.54 5.61 -7.41
N TYR A 477 2.11 4.99 -8.52
CA TYR A 477 2.75 5.16 -9.82
C TYR A 477 2.70 6.62 -10.31
N ALA A 478 1.54 7.28 -10.22
CA ALA A 478 1.43 8.68 -10.60
C ALA A 478 2.31 9.59 -9.71
N ILE A 479 2.38 9.30 -8.40
CA ILE A 479 3.29 10.01 -7.47
C ILE A 479 4.75 9.78 -7.89
N GLN A 480 5.12 8.54 -8.19
CA GLN A 480 6.47 8.18 -8.62
C GLN A 480 6.89 8.96 -9.87
N GLU A 481 6.06 9.02 -10.92
CA GLU A 481 6.39 9.77 -12.13
C GLU A 481 6.47 11.28 -11.91
N LEU A 482 5.61 11.84 -11.04
CA LEU A 482 5.69 13.26 -10.67
C LEU A 482 6.94 13.58 -9.84
N LEU A 483 7.42 12.64 -9.02
CA LEU A 483 8.67 12.80 -8.27
C LEU A 483 9.89 12.77 -9.20
N LYS A 484 9.90 11.86 -10.18
CA LYS A 484 10.92 11.83 -11.24
C LYS A 484 10.94 13.14 -12.02
N PHE A 485 9.76 13.67 -12.37
CA PHE A 485 9.62 14.98 -13.02
C PHE A 485 10.21 16.12 -12.17
N CYS A 486 10.04 16.07 -10.84
CA CYS A 486 10.64 17.05 -9.92
C CYS A 486 12.15 16.86 -9.68
N GLY A 487 12.79 15.87 -10.32
CA GLY A 487 14.19 15.51 -10.10
C GLY A 487 14.48 14.82 -8.77
N CYS A 488 13.44 14.40 -8.02
CA CYS A 488 13.61 13.71 -6.74
C CYS A 488 13.93 12.23 -6.99
N THR A 489 15.09 11.77 -6.52
CA THR A 489 15.51 10.36 -6.55
C THR A 489 15.77 9.83 -5.13
N GLY A 490 16.01 8.52 -5.00
CA GLY A 490 16.43 7.91 -3.73
C GLY A 490 17.64 8.57 -3.10
N ASP A 491 18.59 8.99 -3.93
CA ASP A 491 19.78 9.71 -3.48
C ASP A 491 19.43 11.09 -2.91
N SER A 492 18.38 11.75 -3.42
CA SER A 492 17.91 13.04 -2.92
C SER A 492 17.38 12.95 -1.49
N ALA A 493 16.68 11.86 -1.14
CA ALA A 493 16.19 11.65 0.23
C ALA A 493 17.35 11.36 1.21
N ARG A 494 18.33 10.56 0.78
CA ARG A 494 19.54 10.28 1.59
C ARG A 494 20.39 11.53 1.78
N ASP A 495 20.60 12.30 0.72
CA ASP A 495 21.33 13.55 0.77
C ASP A 495 20.58 14.62 1.59
N HIS A 496 19.24 14.66 1.54
CA HIS A 496 18.45 15.54 2.40
C HIS A 496 18.69 15.26 3.88
N GLN A 497 18.75 13.98 4.27
CA GLN A 497 19.07 13.59 5.64
C GLN A 497 20.49 14.03 6.02
N ARG A 498 21.48 13.74 5.16
CA ARG A 498 22.88 14.16 5.35
C ARG A 498 23.05 15.69 5.43
N TRP A 499 22.21 16.43 4.71
CA TRP A 499 22.17 17.89 4.79
C TRP A 499 21.60 18.37 6.13
N LYS A 500 20.52 17.74 6.64
CA LYS A 500 19.98 18.02 7.98
C LYS A 500 20.99 17.68 9.08
N ASP A 501 21.77 16.63 8.88
CA ASP A 501 22.82 16.19 9.81
C ASP A 501 24.12 17.03 9.69
N GLY A 502 24.18 17.97 8.74
CA GLY A 502 25.30 18.89 8.55
C GLY A 502 26.50 18.31 7.79
N GLU A 503 26.39 17.10 7.24
CA GLU A 503 27.49 16.43 6.52
C GLU A 503 27.75 17.01 5.13
N ILE A 504 26.73 17.58 4.49
CA ILE A 504 26.81 18.18 3.15
C ILE A 504 26.24 19.59 3.15
N SER A 505 26.80 20.45 2.30
CA SER A 505 26.36 21.83 2.12
C SER A 505 26.14 22.14 0.64
N LYS A 506 25.48 23.27 0.34
CA LYS A 506 25.30 23.78 -1.02
C LYS A 506 26.60 23.85 -1.83
N HIS A 507 27.74 24.04 -1.16
CA HIS A 507 29.05 24.17 -1.81
C HIS A 507 29.75 22.82 -2.01
N THR A 508 29.21 21.73 -1.46
CA THR A 508 29.83 20.40 -1.46
C THR A 508 29.20 19.47 -2.50
N ILE A 509 28.08 19.84 -3.11
CA ILE A 509 27.31 19.03 -4.04
C ILE A 509 26.91 19.81 -5.28
N ASP A 510 26.72 19.08 -6.39
CA ASP A 510 26.33 19.67 -7.68
C ASP A 510 24.99 20.42 -7.57
N GLN A 511 24.87 21.48 -8.37
CA GLN A 511 23.69 22.34 -8.39
C GLN A 511 22.39 21.55 -8.62
N ASP A 512 22.41 20.52 -9.46
CA ASP A 512 21.23 19.69 -9.76
C ASP A 512 20.82 18.82 -8.57
N ARG A 513 21.78 18.23 -7.84
CA ARG A 513 21.50 17.49 -6.60
C ARG A 513 20.98 18.42 -5.52
N TRP A 514 21.51 19.64 -5.44
CA TRP A 514 21.02 20.66 -4.52
C TRP A 514 19.57 21.07 -4.84
N GLN A 515 19.21 21.22 -6.13
CA GLN A 515 17.81 21.48 -6.52
C GLN A 515 16.89 20.32 -6.12
N ALA A 516 17.32 19.06 -6.28
CA ALA A 516 16.54 17.90 -5.88
C ALA A 516 16.28 17.85 -4.36
N ILE A 517 17.31 18.13 -3.53
CA ILE A 517 17.16 18.24 -2.08
C ILE A 517 16.20 19.36 -1.70
N GLN A 518 16.29 20.53 -2.36
CA GLN A 518 15.37 21.64 -2.13
C GLN A 518 13.93 21.31 -2.53
N SER A 519 13.73 20.60 -3.64
CA SER A 519 12.42 20.11 -4.08
C SER A 519 11.83 19.12 -3.09
N TRP A 520 12.66 18.24 -2.51
CA TRP A 520 12.26 17.30 -1.46
C TRP A 520 11.92 18.00 -0.14
N ASP A 521 12.74 18.93 0.34
CA ASP A 521 12.53 19.66 1.60
C ASP A 521 11.21 20.48 1.61
N ARG A 522 10.71 20.87 0.44
CA ARG A 522 9.42 21.57 0.30
C ARG A 522 8.20 20.71 0.64
N PHE A 523 8.33 19.39 0.75
CA PHE A 523 7.24 18.53 1.17
C PHE A 523 7.16 18.43 2.70
N PRO A 524 5.94 18.52 3.29
CA PRO A 524 5.72 18.23 4.70
C PRO A 524 6.25 16.84 5.10
N GLU A 525 6.78 16.71 6.32
CA GLU A 525 7.42 15.47 6.80
C GLU A 525 6.49 14.26 6.76
N ASN A 526 5.24 14.42 7.19
CA ASN A 526 4.20 13.39 7.13
C ASN A 526 3.84 12.93 5.71
N ILE A 527 4.14 13.75 4.69
CA ILE A 527 3.95 13.38 3.28
C ILE A 527 5.23 12.76 2.73
N ARG A 528 6.40 13.25 3.14
CA ARG A 528 7.70 12.68 2.77
C ARG A 528 7.81 11.21 3.16
N THR A 529 7.38 10.84 4.37
CA THR A 529 7.38 9.42 4.81
C THR A 529 6.51 8.52 3.94
N LEU A 530 5.37 9.02 3.46
CA LEU A 530 4.44 8.27 2.61
C LEU A 530 4.93 8.12 1.17
N ILE A 531 5.65 9.11 0.65
CA ILE A 531 6.13 9.11 -0.74
C ILE A 531 7.57 8.62 -0.88
N GLU A 532 8.34 8.55 0.20
CA GLU A 532 9.72 8.03 0.23
C GLU A 532 9.84 6.67 -0.47
N PRO A 533 8.92 5.69 -0.29
CA PRO A 533 9.01 4.42 -1.00
C PRO A 533 8.92 4.56 -2.52
N CYS A 534 8.23 5.58 -3.03
CA CYS A 534 8.05 5.82 -4.46
C CYS A 534 9.35 6.28 -5.15
N LEU A 535 10.38 6.67 -4.40
CA LEU A 535 11.67 7.10 -4.96
C LEU A 535 12.53 5.92 -5.44
N ASN A 536 12.44 4.78 -4.75
CA ASN A 536 13.29 3.60 -5.00
C ASN A 536 12.50 2.43 -5.62
N SER A 537 11.18 2.43 -5.47
CA SER A 537 10.34 1.35 -5.99
C SER A 537 10.08 1.51 -7.49
N SER A 538 9.87 0.38 -8.15
CA SER A 538 9.35 0.32 -9.52
C SER A 538 7.88 -0.08 -9.44
N TYR A 539 6.98 0.88 -9.22
CA TYR A 539 5.56 0.60 -9.42
C TYR A 539 5.33 0.48 -10.93
N GLU A 540 4.86 -0.67 -11.39
CA GLU A 540 4.41 -0.82 -12.77
C GLU A 540 2.87 -0.76 -12.81
N PRO A 541 2.29 -0.02 -13.77
CA PRO A 541 0.87 -0.15 -14.02
C PRO A 541 0.61 -1.59 -14.46
N GLN A 542 -0.20 -2.33 -13.70
CA GLN A 542 -0.73 -3.60 -14.17
C GLN A 542 -1.58 -3.32 -15.42
N VAL A 543 -0.95 -3.46 -16.59
CA VAL A 543 -1.64 -3.42 -17.88
C VAL A 543 -2.53 -4.64 -17.89
N ALA A 544 -3.82 -4.44 -17.61
CA ALA A 544 -4.81 -5.43 -18.00
C ALA A 544 -4.71 -5.52 -19.51
N LEU A 545 -4.08 -6.60 -20.01
CA LEU A 545 -4.13 -6.92 -21.44
C LEU A 545 -5.61 -6.91 -21.82
N PRO A 546 -6.03 -6.10 -22.81
CA PRO A 546 -7.39 -6.18 -23.30
C PRO A 546 -7.59 -7.60 -23.82
N THR A 547 -8.46 -8.36 -23.15
CA THR A 547 -8.98 -9.60 -23.70
C THR A 547 -9.78 -9.22 -24.93
N VAL A 548 -9.16 -9.29 -26.10
CA VAL A 548 -9.87 -9.24 -27.37
C VAL A 548 -10.76 -10.48 -27.40
N PRO A 549 -12.09 -10.34 -27.44
CA PRO A 549 -12.96 -11.48 -27.66
C PRO A 549 -12.75 -11.97 -29.10
N ASP A 550 -12.45 -13.26 -29.29
CA ASP A 550 -12.65 -13.90 -30.59
C ASP A 550 -14.16 -13.95 -30.90
N ASN A 551 -14.54 -14.00 -32.17
CA ASN A 551 -15.93 -13.94 -32.69
C ASN A 551 -16.92 -14.96 -32.09
N ASP A 552 -16.47 -15.92 -31.28
CA ASP A 552 -17.29 -16.95 -30.64
C ASP A 552 -17.32 -16.87 -29.10
N GLY A 553 -16.90 -15.75 -28.50
CA GLY A 553 -17.18 -15.45 -27.08
C GLY A 553 -16.49 -16.33 -26.04
N ASN A 554 -15.45 -17.11 -26.41
CA ASN A 554 -14.71 -17.96 -25.47
C ASN A 554 -13.27 -17.43 -25.22
N PRO A 555 -12.80 -17.37 -23.95
CA PRO A 555 -11.47 -16.86 -23.64
C PRO A 555 -10.36 -17.86 -24.01
N LYS A 556 -9.42 -17.47 -24.89
CA LYS A 556 -8.21 -18.24 -25.19
C LYS A 556 -7.17 -18.09 -24.07
N PRO A 557 -6.44 -19.16 -23.69
CA PRO A 557 -5.30 -19.05 -22.78
C PRO A 557 -4.12 -18.33 -23.45
N PRO A 558 -3.32 -17.55 -22.69
CA PRO A 558 -2.24 -16.76 -23.24
C PRO A 558 -1.15 -17.65 -23.83
N ARG A 559 -0.73 -17.33 -25.06
CA ARG A 559 0.48 -17.92 -25.68
C ARG A 559 1.71 -17.36 -24.97
N LEU A 560 2.54 -18.26 -24.43
CA LEU A 560 3.88 -17.96 -23.92
C LEU A 560 4.75 -17.46 -25.07
N ASN A 561 5.09 -16.17 -25.08
CA ASN A 561 6.16 -15.67 -25.95
C ASN A 561 7.51 -16.09 -25.37
N LYS A 562 8.21 -16.92 -26.15
CA LYS A 562 9.63 -17.23 -25.98
C LYS A 562 10.47 -15.96 -26.13
N ALA A 563 11.58 -15.95 -25.41
CA ALA A 563 12.64 -14.97 -25.38
C ALA A 563 12.95 -14.28 -26.73
N SER A 564 13.09 -12.96 -26.67
CA SER A 564 13.73 -12.15 -27.69
C SER A 564 15.24 -12.42 -27.67
N ASN A 565 15.72 -13.16 -28.66
CA ASN A 565 17.13 -13.14 -29.04
C ASN A 565 17.41 -11.83 -29.80
N GLY A 566 18.47 -11.14 -29.40
CA GLY A 566 18.98 -9.98 -30.12
C GLY A 566 19.58 -10.39 -31.46
N GLN A 567 19.39 -9.56 -32.47
CA GLN A 567 20.36 -9.39 -33.54
C GLN A 567 20.27 -7.98 -34.10
N SER A 568 21.42 -7.32 -34.05
CA SER A 568 21.78 -6.09 -34.75
C SER A 568 21.64 -6.25 -36.27
N GLY A 569 21.22 -5.18 -36.93
CA GLY A 569 21.12 -5.14 -38.39
C GLY A 569 20.84 -3.73 -38.89
N VAL A 570 21.91 -2.95 -39.04
CA VAL A 570 21.96 -1.68 -39.76
C VAL A 570 21.45 -1.84 -41.19
N SER A 571 20.63 -0.90 -41.67
CA SER A 571 20.69 -0.38 -43.05
C SER A 571 19.81 0.86 -43.24
N GLU A 572 20.47 1.96 -43.54
CA GLU A 572 19.89 3.18 -44.13
C GLU A 572 19.15 2.86 -45.44
N LYS A 573 18.06 3.59 -45.72
CA LYS A 573 17.90 4.27 -47.03
C LYS A 573 16.83 5.37 -47.01
N LYS A 574 17.34 6.54 -47.40
CA LYS A 574 16.73 7.79 -47.85
C LYS A 574 15.37 7.71 -48.57
N GLY A 575 14.57 8.76 -48.35
CA GLY A 575 14.09 9.62 -49.45
C GLY A 575 12.57 9.74 -49.60
N GLY A 576 12.05 10.96 -49.62
CA GLY A 576 10.74 11.26 -50.22
C GLY A 576 9.97 12.43 -49.61
N SER A 577 10.23 13.64 -50.12
CA SER A 577 9.44 14.85 -49.91
C SER A 577 8.08 14.82 -50.64
N ARG A 578 7.05 15.48 -50.06
CA ARG A 578 5.97 16.26 -50.73
C ARG A 578 4.99 16.75 -49.65
N THR A 579 4.95 18.02 -49.21
CA THR A 579 4.33 19.23 -49.79
C THR A 579 2.82 19.16 -50.06
N GLU A 580 2.11 20.13 -49.45
CA GLU A 580 0.80 20.72 -49.80
C GLU A 580 -0.47 19.89 -49.50
N GLY A 581 -1.59 20.45 -49.01
CA GLY A 581 -1.98 21.84 -48.86
C GLY A 581 -3.21 22.02 -47.97
N ALA A 582 -3.48 23.30 -47.65
CA ALA A 582 -4.55 23.80 -46.81
C ALA A 582 -5.86 24.05 -47.59
N ALA A 583 -6.99 23.98 -46.88
CA ALA A 583 -8.27 24.67 -47.14
C ALA A 583 -9.11 24.46 -45.86
N VAL A 584 -9.27 25.40 -44.92
CA VAL A 584 -10.11 26.63 -44.94
C VAL A 584 -11.30 26.53 -45.90
N ASP A 585 -12.50 26.39 -45.33
CA ASP A 585 -13.62 27.18 -45.84
C ASP A 585 -14.56 27.57 -44.70
N ALA A 586 -15.03 28.81 -44.80
CA ALA A 586 -15.88 29.53 -43.87
C ALA A 586 -17.09 30.07 -44.66
N GLY A 587 -18.24 30.15 -44.01
CA GLY A 587 -19.42 30.86 -44.53
C GLY A 587 -20.68 30.31 -43.90
N SER A 588 -21.25 30.93 -42.86
CA SER A 588 -21.99 32.20 -42.82
C SER A 588 -23.47 32.05 -43.21
N ASP A 589 -24.30 32.38 -42.22
CA ASP A 589 -25.54 33.15 -42.29
C ASP A 589 -26.77 32.61 -43.02
N THR A 590 -27.87 32.46 -42.26
CA THR A 590 -29.12 33.26 -42.31
C THR A 590 -30.21 32.50 -41.53
N VAL A 591 -30.68 32.99 -40.37
CA VAL A 591 -31.78 33.96 -40.15
C VAL A 591 -33.08 33.56 -40.85
N GLY A 592 -34.12 33.30 -40.04
CA GLY A 592 -35.51 33.19 -40.49
C GLY A 592 -36.42 32.65 -39.39
N GLY A 593 -36.90 33.54 -38.51
CA GLY A 593 -38.01 33.24 -37.59
C GLY A 593 -39.35 33.59 -38.21
N HIS A 594 -40.42 32.89 -37.79
CA HIS A 594 -41.84 33.31 -37.72
C HIS A 594 -42.61 32.15 -37.05
N THR A 595 -43.06 32.30 -35.80
CA THR A 595 -44.36 32.81 -35.31
C THR A 595 -45.52 31.81 -35.37
N ASP A 596 -46.10 31.64 -34.19
CA ASP A 596 -47.51 31.39 -33.83
C ASP A 596 -48.23 30.08 -34.13
N GLY A 597 -48.72 29.49 -33.03
CA GLY A 597 -50.16 29.37 -32.84
C GLY A 597 -50.73 27.96 -32.67
N GLY A 598 -51.39 27.72 -31.54
CA GLY A 598 -52.56 26.83 -31.51
C GLY A 598 -52.58 25.74 -30.45
N ASP A 599 -53.44 25.97 -29.45
CA ASP A 599 -54.00 25.02 -28.48
C ASP A 599 -54.28 23.59 -29.00
N ALA A 600 -54.11 22.59 -28.13
CA ALA A 600 -55.21 21.69 -27.76
C ALA A 600 -54.82 20.71 -26.62
N THR A 601 -55.69 20.74 -25.62
CA THR A 601 -55.96 19.77 -24.55
C THR A 601 -55.80 18.28 -24.88
N GLY A 602 -55.35 17.47 -23.91
CA GLY A 602 -55.51 16.01 -23.96
C GLY A 602 -54.96 15.26 -22.75
N ARG A 603 -55.79 15.09 -21.72
CA ARG A 603 -55.62 14.12 -20.62
C ARG A 603 -55.45 12.69 -21.17
N GLY A 604 -54.69 11.86 -20.46
CA GLY A 604 -54.78 10.41 -20.59
C GLY A 604 -53.66 9.68 -19.84
N GLY A 605 -53.84 9.46 -18.55
CA GLY A 605 -53.10 8.42 -17.83
C GLY A 605 -53.74 7.04 -18.04
N LEU A 606 -52.93 6.00 -17.95
CA LEU A 606 -53.13 4.73 -17.21
C LEU A 606 -52.26 3.62 -17.83
N GLY A 607 -51.59 2.87 -16.95
CA GLY A 607 -50.80 1.68 -17.27
C GLY A 607 -49.67 1.50 -16.28
#